data_AF-I8ZWG8-F1
#
_entry.id   AF-I8ZWG8-F1
#
_cell.length_a   1.000
_cell.length_b   1.000
_cell.length_c   1.000
_cell.angle_alpha   90.00
_cell.angle_beta   90.00
_cell.angle_gamma   90.00
#
_symmetry.space_group_name_H-M   'P 1'
#
loop_
_entity.id
_entity.type
_entity.pdbx_description
1 polymer ?
#
loop_
_entity_poly.entity_id
_entity_poly.type
_entity_poly.pdbx_seq_one_letter_code
_entity_poly.pdbx_strand_id
1 'polypeptide(L)'
;MPTLGTTEIIIIALVVLVLFGSKKLPDAARSFGRSLRIFKAETKGLRDDEHPAPAAQPAPLPIEAPAPTAAPAPSAQPGVAVNGSAPVADRH
;
A
#
# COMPACT_ATOMS: atom_id res chain seq x y z
N MET A 1 22.25 -39.53 9.46
CA MET A 1 21.00 -39.43 8.68
C MET A 1 21.08 -38.13 7.92
N PRO A 2 20.99 -38.10 6.58
CA PRO A 2 20.98 -36.83 5.85
C PRO A 2 19.76 -36.04 6.34
N THR A 3 20.02 -35.02 7.15
CA THR A 3 18.98 -34.12 7.60
C THR A 3 18.58 -33.34 6.38
N LEU A 4 17.36 -33.56 5.89
CA LEU A 4 16.66 -32.69 4.94
C LEU A 4 16.52 -31.31 5.60
N GLY A 5 17.65 -30.63 5.65
CA GLY A 5 17.86 -29.38 6.35
C GLY A 5 17.79 -28.24 5.37
N THR A 6 17.98 -27.04 5.89
CA THR A 6 17.97 -25.78 5.14
C THR A 6 18.77 -25.86 3.82
N THR A 7 19.87 -26.62 3.79
CA THR A 7 20.69 -26.85 2.60
C THR A 7 19.92 -27.49 1.44
N GLU A 8 19.11 -28.52 1.68
CA GLU A 8 18.32 -29.20 0.63
C GLU A 8 17.29 -28.22 0.03
N ILE A 9 16.64 -27.44 0.89
CA ILE A 9 15.67 -26.42 0.46
C ILE A 9 16.34 -25.36 -0.41
N ILE A 10 17.55 -24.92 -0.05
CA ILE A 10 18.32 -23.96 -0.85
C ILE A 10 18.65 -24.55 -2.23
N ILE A 11 19.06 -25.82 -2.29
CA ILE A 11 19.37 -26.49 -3.56
C ILE A 11 18.12 -26.57 -4.45
N ILE A 12 16.98 -26.99 -3.89
CA ILE A 12 15.71 -27.04 -4.63
C ILE A 12 15.29 -25.64 -5.10
N ALA A 13 15.39 -24.63 -4.23
CA ALA A 13 15.07 -23.26 -4.57
C ALA A 13 15.98 -22.73 -5.69
N LEU A 14 17.26 -23.08 -5.70
CA LEU A 14 18.19 -22.75 -6.78
C LEU A 14 17.78 -23.40 -8.10
N VAL A 15 17.42 -24.68 -8.10
CA VAL A 15 16.94 -25.38 -9.29
C VAL A 15 15.68 -24.70 -9.84
N VAL A 16 14.68 -24.43 -8.99
CA VAL A 16 13.46 -23.71 -9.38
C VAL A 16 13.80 -22.30 -9.89
N LEU A 17 14.73 -21.60 -9.27
CA LEU A 17 15.16 -20.26 -9.71
C LEU A 17 15.79 -20.29 -11.11
N VAL A 18 16.52 -21.34 -11.46
CA VAL A 18 17.10 -21.51 -12.80
C VAL A 18 16.03 -21.84 -13.83
N LEU A 19 15.07 -22.72 -13.50
CA LEU A 19 14.00 -23.11 -14.41
C LEU A 19 12.99 -21.98 -14.67
N PHE A 20 12.60 -21.26 -13.61
CA PHE A 20 11.57 -20.22 -13.68
C PHE A 20 12.16 -18.82 -13.85
N GLY A 21 13.39 -18.57 -13.38
CA GLY A 21 14.06 -17.28 -13.40
C GLY A 21 13.78 -16.41 -12.16
N SER A 22 14.73 -15.51 -11.87
CA SER A 22 14.69 -14.62 -10.69
C SER A 22 13.51 -13.65 -10.63
N LYS A 23 12.87 -13.39 -11.77
CA LYS A 23 11.76 -12.46 -11.89
C LYS A 23 10.39 -13.15 -11.83
N LYS A 24 10.29 -14.44 -12.16
CA LYS A 24 9.02 -15.19 -12.18
C LYS A 24 8.65 -15.80 -10.85
N LEU A 25 9.65 -16.23 -10.06
CA LEU A 25 9.42 -16.76 -8.71
C LEU A 25 8.78 -15.71 -7.76
N PRO A 26 9.31 -14.47 -7.63
CA PRO A 26 8.67 -13.45 -6.79
C PRO A 26 7.35 -12.94 -7.35
N ASP A 27 7.19 -12.92 -8.67
CA ASP A 27 5.95 -12.50 -9.33
C ASP A 27 4.82 -13.51 -9.08
N ALA A 28 5.11 -14.81 -9.24
CA ALA A 28 4.20 -15.90 -8.88
C ALA A 28 3.90 -15.87 -7.38
N ALA A 29 4.90 -15.77 -6.51
CA ALA A 29 4.67 -15.70 -5.06
C ALA A 29 3.78 -14.50 -4.68
N ARG A 30 3.94 -13.34 -5.32
CA ARG A 30 3.10 -12.16 -5.09
C ARG A 30 1.66 -12.36 -5.54
N SER A 31 1.43 -12.96 -6.72
CA SER A 31 0.07 -13.21 -7.23
C SER A 31 -0.63 -14.29 -6.40
N PHE A 32 0.03 -15.42 -6.14
CA PHE A 32 -0.48 -16.49 -5.26
C PHE A 32 -0.71 -16.00 -3.83
N GLY A 33 0.18 -15.16 -3.29
CA GLY A 33 0.04 -14.59 -1.95
C GLY A 33 -1.16 -13.67 -1.81
N ARG A 34 -1.52 -12.92 -2.87
CA ARG A 34 -2.70 -12.06 -2.87
C ARG A 34 -4.00 -12.88 -2.86
N SER A 35 -4.07 -13.97 -3.63
CA SER A 35 -5.20 -14.91 -3.61
C SER A 35 -5.34 -15.61 -2.25
N LEU A 36 -4.22 -16.09 -1.69
CA LEU A 36 -4.20 -16.71 -0.35
C LEU A 36 -4.62 -15.73 0.74
N ARG A 37 -4.24 -14.45 0.65
CA ARG A 37 -4.64 -13.41 1.62
C ARG A 37 -6.14 -13.17 1.60
N ILE A 38 -6.75 -13.06 0.41
CA ILE A 38 -8.19 -12.86 0.26
C ILE A 38 -8.93 -14.08 0.83
N PHE A 39 -8.54 -15.27 0.41
CA PHE A 39 -9.11 -16.52 0.93
C PHE A 39 -8.95 -16.64 2.46
N LYS A 40 -7.79 -16.29 3.01
CA LYS A 40 -7.54 -16.30 4.46
C LYS A 40 -8.41 -15.28 5.19
N ALA A 41 -8.64 -14.09 4.62
CA ALA A 41 -9.47 -13.05 5.22
C ALA A 41 -10.96 -13.45 5.24
N GLU A 42 -11.46 -13.98 4.13
CA GLU A 42 -12.83 -14.51 4.04
C GLU A 42 -13.00 -15.70 4.99
N THR A 43 -12.07 -16.66 4.96
CA THR A 43 -12.10 -17.83 5.88
C THR A 43 -11.92 -17.43 7.35
N LYS A 44 -11.20 -16.34 7.64
CA LYS A 44 -11.06 -15.82 8.99
C LYS A 44 -12.39 -15.24 9.48
N GLY A 45 -13.14 -14.53 8.64
CA GLY A 45 -14.49 -14.06 8.99
C GLY A 45 -15.43 -15.18 9.48
N LEU A 46 -15.34 -16.38 8.88
CA LEU A 46 -16.10 -17.55 9.32
C LEU A 46 -15.57 -18.23 10.60
N ARG A 47 -14.33 -17.92 11.01
CA ARG A 47 -13.66 -18.50 12.19
C ARG A 47 -13.60 -17.54 13.38
N ASP A 48 -13.69 -16.22 13.14
CA ASP A 48 -13.57 -15.16 14.14
C ASP A 48 -14.91 -14.80 14.83
N ASP A 49 -16.03 -15.46 14.46
CA ASP A 49 -17.35 -15.29 15.13
C ASP A 49 -17.32 -15.63 16.64
N GLU A 50 -16.18 -16.11 17.18
CA GLU A 50 -16.00 -16.41 18.60
C GLU A 50 -15.13 -15.39 19.39
N HIS A 51 -14.46 -14.40 18.76
CA HIS A 51 -13.79 -13.33 19.54
C HIS A 51 -13.31 -12.12 18.68
N PRO A 52 -13.81 -10.88 18.90
CA PRO A 52 -13.32 -9.72 18.15
C PRO A 52 -11.99 -9.22 18.73
N ALA A 53 -10.92 -9.23 17.94
CA ALA A 53 -9.68 -8.52 18.24
C ALA A 53 -9.63 -7.15 17.52
N PRO A 54 -9.19 -6.06 18.17
CA PRO A 54 -9.18 -4.73 17.57
C PRO A 54 -8.23 -4.67 16.38
N ALA A 55 -8.74 -4.19 15.25
CA ALA A 55 -7.89 -3.70 14.18
C ALA A 55 -7.08 -2.50 14.71
N ALA A 56 -5.79 -2.69 14.94
CA ALA A 56 -4.85 -1.60 15.23
C ALA A 56 -3.66 -1.67 14.26
N GLN A 57 -3.71 -0.86 13.18
CA GLN A 57 -2.85 0.32 12.93
C GLN A 57 -1.52 -0.02 12.23
N PRO A 58 -0.80 0.94 11.62
CA PRO A 58 -1.18 2.11 10.81
C PRO A 58 -0.54 2.03 9.41
N ALA A 59 -1.07 2.77 8.43
CA ALA A 59 -0.35 3.00 7.17
C ALA A 59 0.96 3.75 7.50
N PRO A 60 2.13 3.32 6.98
CA PRO A 60 3.33 4.14 7.04
C PRO A 60 3.01 5.47 6.34
N LEU A 61 3.04 6.56 7.10
CA LEU A 61 3.06 7.91 6.55
C LEU A 61 4.21 7.97 5.54
N PRO A 62 3.99 8.44 4.31
CA PRO A 62 5.09 8.79 3.43
C PRO A 62 6.01 9.74 4.19
N ILE A 63 7.23 9.28 4.47
CA ILE A 63 8.30 10.19 4.88
C ILE A 63 8.57 11.01 3.62
N GLU A 64 7.94 12.17 3.54
CA GLU A 64 8.28 13.21 2.59
C GLU A 64 9.76 13.53 2.84
N ALA A 65 10.61 13.12 1.90
CA ALA A 65 12.03 13.43 1.96
C ALA A 65 12.17 14.95 2.07
N PRO A 66 13.01 15.47 2.98
CA PRO A 66 13.11 16.91 3.22
C PRO A 66 13.59 17.60 1.95
N ALA A 67 12.68 18.33 1.29
CA ALA A 67 13.06 19.27 0.26
C ALA A 67 13.83 20.42 0.94
N PRO A 68 15.03 20.76 0.45
CA PRO A 68 15.93 21.70 1.10
C PRO A 68 15.39 23.14 1.05
N THR A 69 15.45 23.80 2.19
CA THR A 69 15.58 25.26 2.41
C THR A 69 14.88 26.19 1.41
N ALA A 70 13.76 26.75 1.84
CA ALA A 70 13.47 28.17 1.63
C ALA A 70 12.46 28.66 2.70
N ALA A 71 12.97 29.07 3.86
CA ALA A 71 12.32 30.11 4.66
C ALA A 71 12.95 31.44 4.23
N PRO A 72 12.15 32.48 3.92
CA PRO A 72 11.63 33.30 5.00
C PRO A 72 10.15 33.73 4.85
N ALA A 73 9.42 33.79 5.97
CA ALA A 73 8.22 34.63 6.20
C ALA A 73 8.55 36.14 6.00
N PRO A 74 7.65 37.14 6.01
CA PRO A 74 6.22 37.23 6.44
C PRO A 74 5.33 37.95 5.37
N SER A 75 4.00 38.03 5.44
CA SER A 75 3.24 39.05 6.20
C SER A 75 1.74 38.92 5.95
N ALA A 76 0.96 39.30 6.96
CA ALA A 76 -0.49 39.31 7.00
C ALA A 76 -1.16 40.27 5.99
N GLN A 77 -2.38 39.95 5.54
CA GLN A 77 -3.52 40.88 5.63
C GLN A 77 -4.88 40.19 5.38
N PRO A 78 -5.83 40.26 6.34
CA PRO A 78 -7.25 40.02 6.12
C PRO A 78 -7.99 41.33 5.73
N GLY A 79 -8.90 41.23 4.75
CA GLY A 79 -9.81 42.30 4.27
C GLY A 79 -9.61 42.59 2.77
N VAL A 80 -10.56 43.10 1.99
CA VAL A 80 -11.94 43.56 2.18
C VAL A 80 -12.47 43.97 0.78
N ALA A 81 -13.71 43.57 0.44
CA ALA A 81 -14.60 44.12 -0.62
C ALA A 81 -14.10 44.01 -2.09
N VAL A 82 -14.92 43.95 -3.15
CA VAL A 82 -16.19 44.64 -3.41
C VAL A 82 -16.96 43.98 -4.58
N ASN A 83 -18.28 44.10 -4.50
CA ASN A 83 -19.38 43.69 -5.37
C ASN A 83 -19.22 43.99 -6.89
N GLY A 84 -19.79 43.14 -7.73
CA GLY A 84 -20.01 43.39 -9.16
C GLY A 84 -21.17 42.56 -9.70
N SER A 85 -22.37 43.12 -9.61
CA SER A 85 -23.66 42.57 -10.05
C SER A 85 -23.80 42.59 -11.58
N ALA A 86 -24.42 41.57 -12.18
CA ALA A 86 -25.42 41.70 -13.26
C ALA A 86 -26.00 40.34 -13.72
N PRO A 87 -27.34 40.17 -13.76
CA PRO A 87 -28.02 39.09 -14.49
C PRO A 87 -28.53 39.58 -15.86
N VAL A 88 -28.28 38.85 -16.95
CA VAL A 88 -28.92 39.06 -18.27
C VAL A 88 -28.77 37.75 -19.08
N ALA A 89 -29.79 36.89 -19.16
CA ALA A 89 -30.93 36.89 -20.09
C ALA A 89 -30.49 36.84 -21.57
N ASP A 90 -30.64 35.68 -22.22
CA ASP A 90 -31.16 35.65 -23.59
C ASP A 90 -31.82 34.28 -23.90
N ARG A 91 -32.99 34.36 -24.52
CA ARG A 91 -33.93 33.27 -24.84
C ARG A 91 -34.32 33.48 -26.29
N HIS A 92 -33.94 32.56 -27.17
CA HIS A 92 -34.56 32.39 -28.48
C HIS A 92 -34.51 30.93 -28.90
#